data_AF-A0A369UXT5-F1
#
_entry.id   AF-A0A369UXT5-F1
#
_cell.length_a   1.000
_cell.length_b   1.000
_cell.length_c   1.000
_cell.angle_alpha   90.00
_cell.angle_beta   90.00
_cell.angle_gamma   90.00
#
_symmetry.space_group_name_H-M   'P 1'
#
loop_
_entity.id
_entity.type
_entity.pdbx_description
1 polymer ?
#
loop_
_entity_poly.entity_id
_entity_poly.type
_entity_poly.pdbx_seq_one_letter_code
_entity_poly.pdbx_strand_id
1 'polypeptide(L)'
;MTSLGRTFQISPEDMREIMERLTPHFPPYLRKIEPNSLGWGLNFGFAPFTGREPEPCTPRSFYNDPRLAYVSESADEAEHLLREKAGVVISNLYEAAREEWKCAAYVADLREVVKDAPHRWTQYVLAAQRLEKAFAHLRTPDAAAEWPAAISRLVDAQDEARAAAEHFQSRAVGIARVHEEHRHSDLRTDQALERAGYPEAVNWHIGYFEPSYQDGLTEKVDRLIQDQEAHLVKVGRLAGLTP
;
A
#
# COMPACT_ATOMS: atom_id res chain seq x y z
N MET A 1 31.75 -17.56 -6.19
CA MET A 1 31.00 -18.81 -6.43
C MET A 1 29.63 -18.62 -5.83
N THR A 2 28.62 -18.50 -6.68
CA THR A 2 27.21 -18.33 -6.32
C THR A 2 26.72 -19.65 -5.75
N SER A 3 26.63 -19.75 -4.42
CA SER A 3 26.05 -20.93 -3.77
C SER A 3 24.55 -20.91 -4.00
N LEU A 4 24.10 -21.67 -5.01
CA LEU A 4 22.70 -22.07 -5.15
C LEU A 4 22.25 -22.63 -3.81
N GLY A 5 21.16 -22.09 -3.25
CA GLY A 5 20.70 -22.39 -1.89
C GLY A 5 20.68 -23.89 -1.60
N ARG A 6 21.35 -24.30 -0.52
CA ARG A 6 21.32 -25.69 -0.05
C ARG A 6 19.85 -26.06 0.24
N THR A 7 19.27 -26.91 -0.58
CA THR A 7 17.97 -27.52 -0.32
C THR A 7 18.22 -28.73 0.57
N PHE A 8 18.04 -28.56 1.88
CA PHE A 8 18.18 -29.67 2.83
C PHE A 8 16.87 -30.44 2.91
N GLN A 9 16.95 -31.77 2.83
CA GLN A 9 15.88 -32.62 3.35
C GLN A 9 16.05 -32.72 4.87
N ILE A 10 14.99 -32.39 5.60
CA ILE A 10 14.92 -32.55 7.05
C ILE A 10 14.20 -33.86 7.32
N SER A 11 14.89 -34.82 7.93
CA SER A 11 14.26 -36.09 8.30
C SER A 11 13.19 -35.86 9.39
N PRO A 12 12.19 -36.74 9.56
CA PRO A 12 11.22 -36.61 10.65
C PRO A 12 11.86 -36.63 12.05
N GLU A 13 13.01 -37.29 12.20
CA GLU A 13 13.77 -37.35 13.45
C GLU A 13 14.52 -36.03 13.70
N ASP A 14 15.24 -35.53 12.70
CA ASP A 14 15.89 -34.22 12.74
C ASP A 14 14.86 -33.13 13.07
N MET A 15 13.68 -33.19 12.45
CA MET A 15 12.62 -32.21 12.67
C MET A 15 12.13 -32.24 14.13
N ARG A 16 11.98 -33.43 14.73
CA ARG A 16 11.59 -33.54 16.14
C ARG A 16 12.62 -32.88 17.05
N GLU A 17 13.89 -33.14 16.80
CA GLU A 17 14.99 -32.59 17.60
C GLU A 17 15.15 -31.08 17.40
N ILE A 18 15.07 -30.59 16.16
CA ILE A 18 15.07 -29.17 15.84
C ILE A 18 13.93 -28.46 16.58
N MET A 19 12.72 -29.01 16.54
CA MET A 19 11.56 -28.40 17.19
C MET A 19 11.71 -28.36 18.70
N GLU A 20 12.28 -29.40 19.33
CA GLU A 20 12.58 -29.40 20.76
C GLU A 20 13.55 -28.27 21.14
N ARG A 21 14.62 -28.08 20.35
CA ARG A 21 15.62 -27.03 20.56
C ARG A 21 15.06 -25.62 20.29
N LEU A 22 14.20 -25.46 19.30
CA LEU A 22 13.67 -24.15 18.89
C LEU A 22 12.47 -23.67 19.71
N THR A 23 11.70 -24.57 20.32
CA THR A 23 10.46 -24.22 21.05
C THR A 23 10.62 -23.06 22.06
N PRO A 24 11.70 -22.97 22.86
CA PRO A 24 11.91 -21.85 23.78
C PRO A 24 12.06 -20.47 23.10
N HIS A 25 12.31 -20.46 21.79
CA HIS A 25 12.56 -19.26 20.99
C HIS A 25 11.40 -18.93 20.06
N PHE A 26 10.29 -19.68 20.09
CA PHE A 26 9.14 -19.38 19.25
C PHE A 26 8.42 -18.11 19.72
N PRO A 27 7.89 -17.31 18.78
CA PRO A 27 7.11 -16.15 19.15
C PRO A 27 5.75 -16.54 19.74
N PRO A 28 5.17 -15.73 20.64
CA PRO A 28 3.93 -16.06 21.36
C PRO A 28 2.67 -16.10 20.47
N TYR A 29 2.74 -15.51 19.29
CA TYR A 29 1.67 -15.50 18.28
C TYR A 29 1.72 -16.71 17.34
N LEU A 30 2.74 -17.58 17.42
CA LEU A 30 2.75 -18.83 16.66
C LEU A 30 1.63 -19.76 17.14
N ARG A 31 0.90 -20.34 16.20
CA ARG A 31 -0.20 -21.28 16.46
C ARG A 31 0.05 -22.66 15.89
N LYS A 32 0.67 -22.72 14.71
CA LYS A 32 0.88 -23.99 14.02
C LYS A 32 2.14 -23.95 13.16
N ILE A 33 2.83 -25.08 13.07
CA ILE A 33 3.87 -25.34 12.08
C ILE A 33 3.47 -26.62 11.35
N GLU A 34 3.40 -26.57 10.03
CA GLU A 34 3.04 -27.72 9.20
C GLU A 34 3.93 -27.82 7.96
N PRO A 35 4.04 -29.02 7.35
CA PRO A 35 4.61 -29.14 6.02
C PRO A 35 3.82 -28.29 5.03
N ASN A 36 4.53 -27.63 4.10
CA ASN A 36 3.87 -26.94 3.01
C ASN A 36 3.11 -27.94 2.12
N SER A 37 1.85 -27.63 1.79
CA SER A 37 1.00 -28.43 0.89
C SER A 37 1.60 -28.69 -0.50
N LEU A 38 2.51 -27.83 -0.96
CA LEU A 38 3.23 -27.96 -2.22
C LEU A 38 4.47 -28.88 -2.14
N GLY A 39 4.72 -29.49 -0.97
CA GLY A 39 5.81 -30.44 -0.74
C GLY A 39 7.17 -29.83 -0.41
N TRP A 40 7.28 -28.49 -0.39
CA TRP A 40 8.54 -27.79 -0.14
C TRP A 40 8.44 -26.82 1.05
N GLY A 41 9.26 -27.06 2.08
CA GLY A 41 9.37 -26.18 3.25
C GLY A 41 8.27 -26.34 4.29
N LEU A 42 8.20 -25.37 5.20
CA LEU A 42 7.23 -25.30 6.30
C LEU A 42 6.26 -24.14 6.08
N ASN A 43 5.02 -24.32 6.49
CA ASN A 43 4.03 -23.27 6.63
C ASN A 43 3.84 -22.95 8.12
N PHE A 44 3.77 -21.66 8.43
CA PHE A 44 3.61 -21.15 9.78
C PHE A 44 2.26 -20.47 9.90
N GLY A 45 1.43 -20.94 10.84
CA GLY A 45 0.16 -20.32 11.16
C GLY A 45 0.31 -19.43 12.39
N PHE A 46 -0.02 -18.15 12.26
CA PHE A 46 0.05 -17.17 13.34
C PHE A 46 -1.35 -16.75 13.81
N ALA A 47 -1.42 -16.20 15.03
CA ALA A 47 -2.55 -15.38 15.43
C ALA A 47 -2.56 -14.10 14.58
N PRO A 48 -3.74 -13.52 14.25
CA PRO A 48 -3.80 -12.30 13.48
C PRO A 48 -3.01 -11.16 14.14
N PHE A 49 -2.11 -10.54 13.38
CA PHE A 49 -1.40 -9.33 13.80
C PHE A 49 -2.30 -8.10 13.72
N THR A 50 -2.13 -7.17 14.65
CA THR A 50 -2.75 -5.83 14.54
C THR A 50 -1.86 -4.85 13.79
N GLY A 51 -0.55 -5.15 13.66
CA GLY A 51 0.43 -4.25 13.06
C GLY A 51 0.88 -3.14 14.00
N ARG A 52 0.46 -3.21 15.27
CA ARG A 52 0.85 -2.29 16.35
C ARG A 52 1.73 -2.97 17.40
N GLU A 53 1.83 -4.29 17.35
CA GLU A 53 2.84 -5.02 18.12
C GLU A 53 4.25 -4.67 17.64
N PRO A 54 5.29 -4.89 18.47
CA PRO A 54 6.68 -4.82 18.00
C PRO A 54 6.92 -5.75 16.81
N GLU A 55 7.72 -5.28 15.85
CA GLU A 55 8.09 -6.05 14.67
C GLU A 55 8.70 -7.42 15.07
N PRO A 56 8.19 -8.53 14.51
CA PRO A 56 8.77 -9.86 14.68
C PRO A 56 10.27 -9.89 14.39
N CYS A 57 11.06 -10.21 15.40
CA CYS A 57 12.50 -10.42 15.26
C CYS A 57 12.97 -11.61 16.10
N THR A 58 13.97 -12.32 15.58
CA THR A 58 14.58 -13.45 16.28
C THR A 58 15.15 -12.99 17.63
N PRO A 59 14.74 -13.60 18.75
CA PRO A 59 15.14 -13.16 20.07
C PRO A 59 16.63 -13.37 20.28
N ARG A 60 17.27 -12.46 21.02
CA ARG A 60 18.71 -12.58 21.34
C ARG A 60 19.06 -13.89 22.05
N SER A 61 18.10 -14.48 22.78
CA SER A 61 18.28 -15.76 23.45
C SER A 61 18.60 -16.91 22.49
N PHE A 62 18.11 -16.86 21.24
CA PHE A 62 18.41 -17.86 20.21
C PHE A 62 19.91 -17.93 19.91
N TYR A 63 20.55 -16.77 19.71
CA TYR A 63 21.99 -16.69 19.38
C TYR A 63 22.90 -17.08 20.54
N ASN A 64 22.38 -17.10 21.76
CA ASN A 64 23.13 -17.44 22.98
C ASN A 64 22.86 -18.88 23.46
N ASP A 65 21.97 -19.65 22.80
CA ASP A 65 21.68 -21.02 23.20
C ASP A 65 22.86 -21.95 22.82
N PRO A 66 23.54 -22.60 23.80
CA PRO A 66 24.62 -23.54 23.51
C PRO A 66 24.21 -24.73 22.63
N ARG A 67 22.92 -25.11 22.63
CA ARG A 67 22.34 -26.17 21.78
C ARG A 67 22.16 -25.74 20.32
N LEU A 68 22.27 -24.45 20.04
CA LEU A 68 22.06 -23.84 18.72
C LEU A 68 23.26 -23.01 18.22
N ALA A 69 24.24 -22.75 19.10
CA ALA A 69 25.48 -22.06 18.76
C ALA A 69 26.24 -22.76 17.62
N TYR A 70 27.06 -22.04 16.87
CA TYR A 70 27.78 -22.64 15.75
C TYR A 70 28.72 -23.79 16.18
N VAL A 71 28.69 -24.90 15.45
CA VAL A 71 29.65 -26.01 15.52
C VAL A 71 30.27 -26.20 14.14
N SER A 72 31.58 -26.41 14.08
CA SER A 72 32.28 -26.68 12.81
C SER A 72 31.92 -28.05 12.26
N GLU A 73 31.67 -28.15 10.96
CA GLU A 73 31.43 -29.42 10.24
C GLU A 73 32.55 -30.45 10.50
N SER A 74 33.80 -30.00 10.60
CA SER A 74 34.95 -30.85 10.90
C SER A 74 34.99 -31.42 12.32
N ALA A 75 34.25 -30.82 13.25
CA ALA A 75 34.18 -31.27 14.64
C ALA A 75 33.05 -32.28 14.84
N ASP A 76 31.89 -32.01 14.24
CA ASP A 76 30.73 -32.89 14.24
C ASP A 76 29.82 -32.51 13.06
N GLU A 77 29.87 -33.32 12.00
CA GLU A 77 29.11 -33.08 10.77
C GLU A 77 27.59 -33.19 10.99
N ALA A 78 27.15 -34.16 11.78
CA ALA A 78 25.73 -34.40 12.04
C ALA A 78 25.13 -33.24 12.86
N GLU A 79 25.83 -32.82 13.91
CA GLU A 79 25.41 -31.70 14.74
C GLU A 79 25.49 -30.36 13.98
N HIS A 80 26.52 -30.17 13.15
CA HIS A 80 26.62 -29.01 12.27
C HIS A 80 25.39 -28.88 11.37
N LEU A 81 25.03 -29.96 10.66
CA LEU A 81 23.87 -29.97 9.77
C LEU A 81 22.54 -29.77 10.53
N LEU A 82 22.40 -30.36 11.72
CA LEU A 82 21.21 -30.16 12.54
C LEU A 82 21.03 -28.69 12.96
N ARG A 83 22.12 -28.02 13.36
CA ARG A 83 22.09 -26.60 13.75
C ARG A 83 21.89 -25.67 12.55
N GLU A 84 22.47 -25.97 11.39
CA GLU A 84 22.17 -25.24 10.15
C GLU A 84 20.67 -25.33 9.80
N LYS A 85 20.11 -26.54 9.85
CA LYS A 85 18.66 -26.77 9.61
C LYS A 85 17.80 -26.00 10.61
N ALA A 86 18.15 -26.01 11.89
CA ALA A 86 17.45 -25.23 12.93
C ALA A 86 17.51 -23.72 12.66
N GLY A 87 18.67 -23.21 12.22
CA GLY A 87 18.85 -21.82 11.82
C GLY A 87 17.96 -21.42 10.65
N VAL A 88 17.83 -22.27 9.63
CA VAL A 88 16.92 -22.04 8.50
C VAL A 88 15.46 -22.01 8.97
N VAL A 89 15.05 -22.96 9.82
CA VAL A 89 13.66 -23.02 10.31
C VAL A 89 13.28 -21.77 11.10
N ILE A 90 14.13 -21.32 12.04
CA ILE A 90 13.83 -20.13 12.85
C ILE A 90 13.88 -18.85 11.99
N SER A 91 14.79 -18.77 11.02
CA SER A 91 14.88 -17.64 10.11
C SER A 91 13.60 -17.50 9.29
N ASN A 92 13.17 -18.60 8.66
CA ASN A 92 11.95 -18.64 7.86
C ASN A 92 10.70 -18.34 8.71
N LEU A 93 10.66 -18.81 9.96
CA LEU A 93 9.57 -18.52 10.89
C LEU A 93 9.43 -17.02 11.14
N TYR A 94 10.53 -16.34 11.48
CA TYR A 94 10.51 -14.92 11.77
C TYR A 94 10.32 -14.06 10.52
N GLU A 95 10.84 -14.47 9.38
CA GLU A 95 10.56 -13.84 8.09
C GLU A 95 9.06 -13.90 7.76
N ALA A 96 8.45 -15.09 7.84
CA ALA A 96 7.01 -15.25 7.60
C ALA A 96 6.16 -14.42 8.57
N ALA A 97 6.50 -14.43 9.87
CA ALA A 97 5.82 -13.60 10.87
C ALA A 97 5.93 -12.11 10.55
N ARG A 98 7.12 -11.67 10.13
CA ARG A 98 7.41 -10.29 9.77
C ARG A 98 6.61 -9.85 8.53
N GLU A 99 6.50 -10.68 7.51
CA GLU A 99 5.71 -10.36 6.32
C GLU A 99 4.22 -10.21 6.65
N GLU A 100 3.65 -11.10 7.46
CA GLU A 100 2.27 -10.94 7.94
C GLU A 100 2.09 -9.68 8.79
N TRP A 101 3.06 -9.38 9.67
CA TRP A 101 3.05 -8.17 10.48
C TRP A 101 3.12 -6.89 9.63
N LYS A 102 3.97 -6.84 8.60
CA LYS A 102 4.05 -5.69 7.67
C LYS A 102 2.72 -5.45 6.98
N CYS A 103 2.08 -6.52 6.50
CA CYS A 103 0.76 -6.44 5.89
C CYS A 103 -0.28 -5.87 6.87
N ALA A 104 -0.26 -6.29 8.14
CA ALA A 104 -1.15 -5.76 9.16
C ALA A 104 -0.85 -4.29 9.51
N ALA A 105 0.43 -3.93 9.63
CA ALA A 105 0.89 -2.57 9.91
C ALA A 105 0.46 -1.61 8.81
N TYR A 106 0.63 -2.01 7.55
CA TYR A 106 0.18 -1.25 6.39
C TYR A 106 -1.33 -0.97 6.43
N VAL A 107 -2.14 -2.00 6.70
CA VAL A 107 -3.59 -1.84 6.83
C VAL A 107 -3.97 -0.94 8.01
N ALA A 108 -3.26 -1.05 9.14
CA ALA A 108 -3.49 -0.20 10.30
C ALA A 108 -3.18 1.28 10.02
N ASP A 109 -2.07 1.56 9.34
CA ASP A 109 -1.68 2.92 8.95
C ASP A 109 -2.65 3.52 7.93
N LEU A 110 -3.12 2.72 6.96
CA LEU A 110 -4.15 3.16 6.03
C LEU A 110 -5.45 3.52 6.74
N ARG A 111 -5.91 2.71 7.72
CA ARG A 111 -7.11 3.01 8.50
C ARG A 111 -6.99 4.36 9.23
N GLU A 112 -5.80 4.69 9.73
CA GLU A 112 -5.57 5.96 10.41
C GLU A 112 -5.52 7.15 9.46
N VAL A 113 -5.00 7.00 8.24
CA VAL A 113 -4.81 8.14 7.32
C VAL A 113 -6.01 8.43 6.42
N VAL A 114 -6.79 7.40 6.03
CA VAL A 114 -7.90 7.55 5.07
C VAL A 114 -9.00 8.46 5.62
N LYS A 115 -9.41 8.31 6.89
CA LYS A 115 -10.37 9.19 7.61
C LYS A 115 -11.58 9.58 6.74
N ASP A 116 -11.68 10.86 6.39
CA ASP A 116 -12.77 11.47 5.62
C ASP A 116 -12.52 11.50 4.10
N ALA A 117 -11.52 10.78 3.60
CA ALA A 117 -11.23 10.67 2.16
C ALA A 117 -12.43 10.19 1.33
N PRO A 118 -13.26 9.21 1.75
CA PRO A 118 -14.45 8.81 0.97
C PRO A 118 -15.43 9.98 0.76
N HIS A 119 -15.66 10.77 1.81
CA HIS A 119 -16.53 11.94 1.73
C HIS A 119 -15.94 13.01 0.82
N ARG A 120 -14.65 13.33 0.98
CA ARG A 120 -13.96 14.32 0.14
C ARG A 120 -13.91 13.91 -1.33
N TRP A 121 -13.69 12.62 -1.60
CA TRP A 121 -13.74 12.06 -2.95
C TRP A 121 -15.13 12.26 -3.57
N THR A 122 -16.18 11.95 -2.81
CA THR A 122 -17.56 12.16 -3.25
C THR A 122 -17.84 13.63 -3.58
N GLN A 123 -17.39 14.57 -2.74
CA GLN A 123 -17.51 16.00 -3.02
C GLN A 123 -16.78 16.40 -4.30
N TYR A 124 -15.55 15.90 -4.50
CA TYR A 124 -14.81 16.12 -5.74
C TYR A 124 -15.55 15.58 -6.96
N VAL A 125 -16.05 14.35 -6.92
CA VAL A 125 -16.81 13.74 -8.04
C VAL A 125 -18.03 14.58 -8.39
N LEU A 126 -18.79 15.06 -7.39
CA LEU A 126 -19.94 15.93 -7.62
C LEU A 126 -19.55 17.28 -8.22
N ALA A 127 -18.49 17.91 -7.72
CA ALA A 127 -17.99 19.17 -8.25
C ALA A 127 -17.46 19.02 -9.69
N ALA A 128 -16.74 17.93 -9.98
CA ALA A 128 -16.27 17.61 -11.33
C ALA A 128 -17.42 17.43 -12.32
N GLN A 129 -18.50 16.75 -11.92
CA GLN A 129 -19.71 16.62 -12.74
C GLN A 129 -20.41 17.97 -12.97
N ARG A 130 -20.42 18.88 -11.99
CA ARG A 130 -20.98 20.24 -12.16
C ARG A 130 -20.14 21.06 -13.13
N LEU A 131 -18.82 21.00 -13.01
CA LEU A 131 -17.88 21.63 -13.94
C LEU A 131 -18.10 21.13 -15.37
N GLU A 132 -18.18 19.82 -15.56
CA GLU A 132 -18.45 19.22 -16.88
C GLU A 132 -19.78 19.72 -17.46
N LYS A 133 -20.85 19.73 -16.66
CA LYS A 133 -22.17 20.23 -17.07
C LYS A 133 -22.15 21.72 -17.41
N ALA A 134 -21.50 22.55 -16.60
CA ALA A 134 -21.39 23.99 -16.84
C ALA A 134 -20.65 24.27 -18.16
N PHE A 135 -19.56 23.56 -18.42
CA PHE A 135 -18.80 23.70 -19.67
C PHE A 135 -19.57 23.14 -20.88
N ALA A 136 -20.31 22.04 -20.72
CA ALA A 136 -21.17 21.50 -21.78
C ALA A 136 -22.33 22.46 -22.11
N HIS A 137 -22.90 23.14 -21.12
CA HIS A 137 -23.99 24.10 -21.30
C HIS A 137 -23.62 25.22 -22.28
N LEU A 138 -22.36 25.67 -22.29
CA LEU A 138 -21.87 26.70 -23.20
C LEU A 138 -22.02 26.35 -24.69
N ARG A 139 -22.27 25.09 -25.03
CA ARG A 139 -22.50 24.62 -26.41
C ARG A 139 -23.98 24.52 -26.77
N THR A 140 -24.88 24.87 -25.86
CA THR A 140 -26.32 24.85 -26.09
C THR A 140 -26.80 26.18 -26.69
N PRO A 141 -27.91 26.18 -27.46
CA PRO A 141 -28.50 27.43 -27.95
C PRO A 141 -28.89 28.39 -26.82
N ASP A 142 -29.36 27.86 -25.70
CA ASP A 142 -29.83 28.66 -24.55
C ASP A 142 -28.69 29.49 -23.94
N ALA A 143 -27.48 28.96 -23.91
CA ALA A 143 -26.32 29.67 -23.38
C ALA A 143 -26.00 30.97 -24.14
N ALA A 144 -26.37 31.09 -25.42
CA ALA A 144 -26.15 32.32 -26.18
C ALA A 144 -26.98 33.50 -25.64
N ALA A 145 -28.18 33.23 -25.12
CA ALA A 145 -29.07 34.25 -24.56
C ALA A 145 -28.64 34.73 -23.17
N GLU A 146 -27.88 33.91 -22.44
CA GLU A 146 -27.44 34.19 -21.06
C GLU A 146 -25.91 34.09 -20.90
N TRP A 147 -25.15 34.41 -21.95
CA TRP A 147 -23.71 34.15 -22.02
C TRP A 147 -22.92 34.63 -20.78
N PRO A 148 -23.09 35.88 -20.28
CA PRO A 148 -22.38 36.32 -19.08
C PRO A 148 -22.70 35.47 -17.84
N ALA A 149 -23.97 35.08 -17.66
CA ALA A 149 -24.38 34.24 -16.54
C ALA A 149 -23.87 32.80 -16.69
N ALA A 150 -23.86 32.27 -17.91
CA ALA A 150 -23.33 30.94 -18.20
C ALA A 150 -21.82 30.84 -17.94
N ILE A 151 -21.05 31.88 -18.31
CA ILE A 151 -19.62 31.99 -18.00
C ILE A 151 -19.40 32.14 -16.50
N SER A 152 -20.18 32.97 -15.80
CA SER A 152 -20.09 33.09 -14.34
C SER A 152 -20.27 31.74 -13.65
N ARG A 153 -21.29 30.96 -14.05
CA ARG A 153 -21.53 29.61 -13.50
C ARG A 153 -20.41 28.62 -13.83
N LEU A 154 -19.72 28.77 -14.96
CA LEU A 154 -18.54 27.97 -15.27
C LEU A 154 -17.41 28.29 -14.29
N VAL A 155 -17.10 29.58 -14.07
CA VAL A 155 -16.04 30.00 -13.13
C VAL A 155 -16.34 29.49 -11.72
N ASP A 156 -17.58 29.66 -11.24
CA ASP A 156 -17.99 29.13 -9.93
C ASP A 156 -17.78 27.61 -9.82
N ALA A 157 -18.09 26.86 -10.90
CA ALA A 157 -17.89 25.41 -10.93
C ALA A 157 -16.41 25.00 -11.04
N GLN A 158 -15.56 25.81 -11.70
CA GLN A 158 -14.11 25.62 -11.75
C GLN A 158 -13.50 25.80 -10.36
N ASP A 159 -13.86 26.87 -9.66
CA ASP A 159 -13.41 27.15 -8.29
C ASP A 159 -13.87 26.04 -7.33
N GLU A 160 -15.13 25.60 -7.42
CA GLU A 160 -15.65 24.50 -6.59
C GLU A 160 -14.90 23.18 -6.84
N ALA A 161 -14.68 22.81 -8.10
CA ALA A 161 -13.97 21.59 -8.47
C ALA A 161 -12.51 21.62 -8.00
N ARG A 162 -11.83 22.76 -8.15
CA ARG A 162 -10.46 22.94 -7.68
C ARG A 162 -10.37 22.85 -6.16
N ALA A 163 -11.24 23.54 -5.42
CA ALA A 163 -11.26 23.49 -3.97
C ALA A 163 -11.54 22.06 -3.46
N ALA A 164 -12.49 21.35 -4.06
CA ALA A 164 -12.78 19.97 -3.71
C ALA A 164 -11.60 19.03 -4.02
N ALA A 165 -10.90 19.25 -5.14
CA ALA A 165 -9.68 18.51 -5.48
C ALA A 165 -8.54 18.75 -4.48
N GLU A 166 -8.30 20.00 -4.07
CA GLU A 166 -7.31 20.36 -3.04
C GLU A 166 -7.64 19.69 -1.69
N HIS A 167 -8.91 19.71 -1.28
CA HIS A 167 -9.36 19.04 -0.07
C HIS A 167 -9.11 17.53 -0.12
N PHE A 168 -9.44 16.85 -1.23
CA PHE A 168 -9.15 15.44 -1.38
C PHE A 168 -7.63 15.17 -1.44
N GLN A 169 -6.88 15.98 -2.19
CA GLN A 169 -5.43 15.83 -2.35
C GLN A 169 -4.69 15.87 -1.01
N SER A 170 -5.12 16.73 -0.07
CA SER A 170 -4.52 16.74 1.28
C SER A 170 -4.58 15.39 2.00
N ARG A 171 -5.59 14.54 1.71
CA ARG A 171 -5.67 13.15 2.18
C ARG A 171 -4.90 12.19 1.29
N ALA A 172 -5.00 12.35 -0.03
CA ALA A 172 -4.29 11.54 -0.99
C ALA A 172 -2.77 11.53 -0.77
N VAL A 173 -2.18 12.68 -0.37
CA VAL A 173 -0.76 12.77 0.00
C VAL A 173 -0.42 11.85 1.19
N GLY A 174 -1.28 11.84 2.21
CA GLY A 174 -1.09 10.97 3.38
C GLY A 174 -1.19 9.49 3.01
N ILE A 175 -2.17 9.13 2.18
CA ILE A 175 -2.35 7.76 1.69
C ILE A 175 -1.15 7.33 0.84
N ALA A 176 -0.70 8.19 -0.09
CA ALA A 176 0.47 7.93 -0.94
C ALA A 176 1.76 7.75 -0.13
N ARG A 177 1.95 8.53 0.94
CA ARG A 177 3.08 8.37 1.85
C ARG A 177 3.05 7.00 2.55
N VAL A 178 1.89 6.55 3.02
CA VAL A 178 1.75 5.21 3.63
C VAL A 178 2.04 4.11 2.59
N HIS A 179 1.61 4.29 1.33
CA HIS A 179 1.97 3.35 0.26
C HIS A 179 3.49 3.26 0.06
N GLU A 180 4.20 4.38 0.09
CA GLU A 180 5.66 4.41 -0.06
C GLU A 180 6.38 3.79 1.16
N GLU A 181 5.95 4.14 2.37
CA GLU A 181 6.49 3.56 3.62
C GLU A 181 6.37 2.03 3.65
N HIS A 182 5.31 1.49 3.03
CA HIS A 182 5.02 0.05 2.97
C HIS A 182 5.27 -0.59 1.60
N ARG A 183 6.08 0.03 0.73
CA ARG A 183 6.37 -0.47 -0.64
C ARG A 183 6.96 -1.88 -0.72
N HIS A 184 7.49 -2.39 0.40
CA HIS A 184 8.07 -3.73 0.52
C HIS A 184 7.15 -4.70 1.28
N SER A 185 5.86 -4.39 1.40
CA SER A 185 4.82 -5.32 1.86
C SER A 185 4.34 -6.18 0.69
N ASP A 186 3.95 -7.42 0.96
CA ASP A 186 3.32 -8.32 -0.02
C ASP A 186 1.92 -7.87 -0.47
N LEU A 187 1.33 -6.86 0.19
CA LEU A 187 0.06 -6.29 -0.23
C LEU A 187 0.23 -5.24 -1.33
N ARG A 188 -0.50 -5.41 -2.42
CA ARG A 188 -0.74 -4.32 -3.37
C ARG A 188 -1.53 -3.18 -2.71
N THR A 189 -1.38 -1.97 -3.24
CA THR A 189 -2.04 -0.75 -2.73
C THR A 189 -3.56 -0.88 -2.65
N ASP A 190 -4.18 -1.45 -3.69
CA ASP A 190 -5.63 -1.70 -3.77
C ASP A 190 -6.09 -2.73 -2.73
N GLN A 191 -5.35 -3.83 -2.58
CA GLN A 191 -5.64 -4.86 -1.58
C GLN A 191 -5.50 -4.33 -0.15
N ALA A 192 -4.51 -3.46 0.10
CA ALA A 192 -4.31 -2.85 1.41
C ALA A 192 -5.46 -1.91 1.77
N LEU A 193 -5.93 -1.09 0.83
CA LEU A 193 -7.09 -0.22 1.00
C LEU A 193 -8.40 -1.00 1.18
N GLU A 194 -8.60 -2.08 0.42
CA GLU A 194 -9.74 -2.99 0.59
C GLU A 194 -9.76 -3.59 2.01
N ARG A 195 -8.62 -4.14 2.47
CA ARG A 195 -8.48 -4.68 3.84
C ARG A 195 -8.61 -3.60 4.92
N ALA A 196 -8.27 -2.36 4.60
CA ALA A 196 -8.50 -1.21 5.48
C ALA A 196 -9.99 -0.82 5.57
N GLY A 197 -10.85 -1.34 4.69
CA GLY A 197 -12.30 -1.12 4.68
C GLY A 197 -12.78 -0.17 3.58
N TYR A 198 -11.95 0.10 2.57
CA TYR A 198 -12.23 1.06 1.49
C TYR A 198 -12.10 0.43 0.10
N PRO A 199 -12.92 -0.59 -0.24
CA PRO A 199 -12.87 -1.24 -1.55
C PRO A 199 -13.11 -0.28 -2.74
N GLU A 200 -13.84 0.82 -2.51
CA GLU A 200 -14.11 1.84 -3.52
C GLU A 200 -12.89 2.68 -3.90
N ALA A 201 -11.81 2.62 -3.09
CA ALA A 201 -10.62 3.44 -3.24
C ALA A 201 -9.83 3.16 -4.53
N VAL A 202 -10.11 2.04 -5.21
CA VAL A 202 -9.60 1.78 -6.58
C VAL A 202 -9.94 2.89 -7.57
N ASN A 203 -11.02 3.65 -7.30
CA ASN A 203 -11.44 4.76 -8.15
C ASN A 203 -10.84 6.10 -7.72
N TRP A 204 -10.16 6.15 -6.58
CA TRP A 204 -9.62 7.40 -6.05
C TRP A 204 -8.35 7.79 -6.82
N HIS A 205 -8.22 9.08 -7.10
CA HIS A 205 -7.01 9.60 -7.70
C HIS A 205 -5.94 9.86 -6.62
N ILE A 206 -5.15 8.83 -6.31
CA ILE A 206 -4.00 8.92 -5.40
C ILE A 206 -2.74 9.04 -6.26
N GLY A 207 -2.02 10.17 -6.13
CA GLY A 207 -0.74 10.37 -6.80
C GLY A 207 0.38 9.50 -6.21
N TYR A 208 1.59 9.68 -6.71
CA TYR A 208 2.77 8.92 -6.26
C TYR A 208 3.69 9.79 -5.40
N PHE A 209 4.50 9.15 -4.55
CA PHE A 209 5.38 9.85 -3.61
C PHE A 209 6.85 9.42 -3.80
N GLU A 210 7.58 10.02 -4.76
CA GLU A 210 9.04 9.86 -4.90
C GLU A 210 9.64 10.97 -5.82
N PRO A 211 10.60 11.82 -5.38
CA PRO A 211 10.97 12.25 -4.01
C PRO A 211 10.00 13.30 -3.41
N SER A 212 8.95 13.66 -4.14
CA SER A 212 7.85 14.53 -3.71
C SER A 212 6.53 13.98 -4.26
N TYR A 213 5.40 14.50 -3.78
CA TYR A 213 4.10 14.11 -4.30
C TYR A 213 3.91 14.59 -5.75
N GLN A 214 3.60 13.67 -6.66
CA GLN A 214 3.44 13.90 -8.09
C GLN A 214 2.10 13.35 -8.60
N ASP A 215 1.70 13.81 -9.79
CA ASP A 215 0.40 13.51 -10.41
C ASP A 215 -0.76 13.81 -9.44
N GLY A 216 -0.78 15.03 -8.89
CA GLY A 216 -1.82 15.45 -7.96
C GLY A 216 -3.17 15.70 -8.63
N LEU A 217 -4.27 15.49 -7.90
CA LEU A 217 -5.61 15.77 -8.40
C LEU A 217 -5.81 17.25 -8.74
N THR A 218 -5.28 18.15 -7.90
CA THR A 218 -5.35 19.59 -8.12
C THR A 218 -4.68 19.96 -9.44
N GLU A 219 -3.51 19.40 -9.73
CA GLU A 219 -2.79 19.66 -10.98
C GLU A 219 -3.57 19.17 -12.20
N LYS A 220 -4.27 18.02 -12.10
CA LYS A 220 -5.17 17.53 -13.16
C LYS A 220 -6.34 18.48 -13.40
N VAL A 221 -6.93 19.01 -12.32
CA VAL A 221 -8.04 19.98 -12.42
C VAL A 221 -7.55 21.32 -12.99
N ASP A 222 -6.40 21.81 -12.55
CA ASP A 222 -5.81 23.05 -13.08
C ASP A 222 -5.55 22.94 -14.58
N ARG A 223 -5.01 21.79 -15.05
CA ARG A 223 -4.83 21.52 -16.48
C ARG A 223 -6.15 21.53 -17.25
N LEU A 224 -7.19 20.89 -16.70
CA LEU A 224 -8.53 20.90 -17.30
C LEU A 224 -9.11 22.32 -17.41
N ILE A 225 -8.97 23.13 -16.36
CA ILE A 225 -9.43 24.52 -16.34
C ILE A 225 -8.71 25.34 -17.41
N GLN A 226 -7.38 25.21 -17.48
CA GLN A 226 -6.57 25.88 -18.52
C GLN A 226 -7.00 25.50 -19.94
N ASP A 227 -7.29 24.22 -20.19
CA ASP A 227 -7.78 23.76 -21.48
C ASP A 227 -9.15 24.36 -21.84
N GLN A 228 -10.05 24.47 -20.86
CA GLN A 228 -11.37 25.10 -21.03
C GLN A 228 -11.25 26.60 -21.31
N GLU A 229 -10.41 27.32 -20.56
CA GLU A 229 -10.14 28.74 -20.77
C GLU A 229 -9.51 28.99 -22.15
N ALA A 230 -8.51 28.20 -22.54
CA ALA A 230 -7.89 28.27 -23.86
C ALA A 230 -8.91 28.01 -24.99
N HIS A 231 -9.84 27.07 -24.78
CA HIS A 231 -10.93 26.83 -25.72
C HIS A 231 -11.84 28.07 -25.85
N LEU A 232 -12.24 28.69 -24.73
CA LEU A 232 -13.09 29.87 -24.73
C LEU A 232 -12.41 31.08 -25.37
N VAL A 233 -11.12 31.31 -25.10
CA VAL A 233 -10.32 32.35 -25.78
C VAL A 233 -10.30 32.12 -27.29
N LYS A 234 -10.08 30.87 -27.74
CA LYS A 234 -10.11 30.53 -29.16
C LYS A 234 -11.48 30.80 -29.80
N VAL A 235 -12.57 30.43 -29.11
CA VAL A 235 -13.95 30.69 -29.58
C VAL A 235 -14.21 32.19 -29.65
N GLY A 236 -13.88 32.96 -28.61
CA GLY A 236 -14.05 34.41 -28.56
C GLY A 236 -13.33 35.13 -29.70
N ARG A 237 -12.08 34.75 -29.97
CA ARG A 237 -11.30 35.26 -31.11
C ARG A 237 -11.95 34.93 -32.45
N LEU A 238 -12.40 33.68 -32.65
CA LEU A 238 -13.04 33.26 -33.91
C LEU A 238 -14.43 33.89 -34.12
N ALA A 239 -15.12 34.25 -33.03
CA ALA A 239 -16.40 34.94 -33.06
C ALA A 239 -16.28 36.47 -33.15
N GLY A 240 -15.05 37.03 -33.08
CA GLY A 240 -14.82 38.48 -33.08
C GLY A 240 -15.23 39.19 -31.79
N LEU A 241 -15.37 38.46 -30.69
CA LEU A 241 -15.76 39.00 -29.37
C LEU A 241 -14.55 39.51 -28.57
N THR A 242 -13.35 39.03 -28.89
CA THR A 242 -12.07 39.46 -28.32
C THR A 242 -11.08 39.74 -29.45
N PRO A 243 -10.32 40.84 -29.38
CA PRO A 243 -9.31 41.20 -30.39
C PRO A 243 -8.17 40.16 -30.48
#